data_AF-A0A2Z6SDQ4-F1
#
_entry.id   AF-A0A2Z6SDQ4-F1
#
_cell.length_a   1.000
_cell.length_b   1.000
_cell.length_c   1.000
_cell.angle_alpha   90.00
_cell.angle_beta   90.00
_cell.angle_gamma   90.00
#
_symmetry.space_group_name_H-M   'P 1'
#
loop_
_entity.id
_entity.type
_entity.pdbx_description
1 polymer ?
#
loop_
_entity_poly.entity_id
_entity_poly.type
_entity_poly.pdbx_seq_one_letter_code
_entity_poly.pdbx_strand_id
1 'polypeptide(L)'
;METYISTRKTLRKIYIIVDARHGFKLADVEFLEMLDKKGVKIQIVLTKCDMVIPPDLARRYMLVKEKLKHYKNVTEGPLMVSARKKTGILKLRKEVLHTVDALEKARQAIQKKSILIENDIIKGRSNRKRKNVTQRKDDFK
;
A
#
# COMPACT_ATOMS: atom_id res chain seq x y z
N MET A 1 12.64 16.16 0.16
CA MET A 1 11.98 14.90 -0.25
C MET A 1 11.41 14.14 0.94
N GLU A 2 12.18 13.98 2.01
CA GLU A 2 11.75 13.31 3.26
C GLU A 2 10.46 13.89 3.87
N THR A 3 10.30 15.22 3.88
CA THR A 3 9.09 15.89 4.36
C THR A 3 7.84 15.42 3.60
N TYR A 4 7.92 15.28 2.28
CA TYR A 4 6.77 14.85 1.47
C TYR A 4 6.34 13.42 1.83
N ILE A 5 7.31 12.51 1.95
CA ILE A 5 7.06 11.10 2.30
C ILE A 5 6.47 11.00 3.72
N SER A 6 6.97 11.79 4.67
CA SER A 6 6.57 11.70 6.08
C SER A 6 5.24 12.41 6.38
N THR A 7 4.88 13.45 5.63
CA THR A 7 3.69 14.28 5.91
C THR A 7 2.47 13.89 5.08
N ARG A 8 2.66 13.25 3.92
CA ARG A 8 1.56 12.95 3.00
C ARG A 8 0.79 11.71 3.44
N LYS A 9 -0.24 11.91 4.26
CA LYS A 9 -1.15 10.84 4.75
C LYS A 9 -1.82 10.02 3.64
N THR A 10 -1.95 10.56 2.43
CA THR A 10 -2.55 9.85 1.28
C THR A 10 -1.55 9.03 0.48
N LEU A 11 -0.25 9.07 0.81
CA LEU A 11 0.77 8.29 0.12
C LEU A 11 0.65 6.83 0.52
N ARG A 12 0.49 5.93 -0.46
CA ARG A 12 0.20 4.51 -0.21
C ARG A 12 1.29 3.57 -0.69
N LYS A 13 1.87 3.87 -1.85
CA LYS A 13 2.92 3.08 -2.47
C LYS A 13 3.80 4.00 -3.31
N ILE A 14 5.10 3.77 -3.27
CA ILE A 14 6.08 4.46 -4.11
C ILE A 14 6.58 3.49 -5.16
N TYR A 15 6.56 3.92 -6.42
CA TYR A 15 7.14 3.17 -7.53
C TYR A 15 8.52 3.74 -7.83
N ILE A 16 9.57 2.95 -7.63
CA ILE A 16 10.95 3.34 -7.91
C ILE A 16 11.33 2.80 -9.28
N ILE A 17 11.69 3.71 -10.17
CA ILE A 17 12.05 3.39 -11.54
C ILE A 17 13.56 3.18 -11.62
N VAL A 18 13.96 1.99 -12.03
CA VAL A 18 15.38 1.61 -12.20
C VAL A 18 15.60 1.27 -13.68
N ASP A 19 16.70 1.74 -14.25
CA ASP A 19 17.07 1.44 -15.64
C ASP A 19 17.67 0.03 -15.73
N ALA A 20 17.02 -0.88 -16.46
CA ALA A 20 17.45 -2.28 -16.54
C ALA A 20 18.83 -2.47 -17.17
N ARG A 21 19.37 -1.48 -17.89
CA ARG A 21 20.72 -1.59 -18.48
C ARG A 21 21.80 -1.65 -17.40
N HIS A 22 21.60 -0.87 -16.34
CA HIS A 22 22.58 -0.71 -15.26
C HIS A 22 22.17 -1.45 -13.99
N GLY A 23 20.87 -1.56 -13.71
CA GLY A 23 20.37 -2.10 -12.44
C GLY A 23 20.53 -1.11 -11.29
N PHE A 24 20.55 -1.62 -10.05
CA PHE A 24 20.70 -0.79 -8.86
C PHE A 24 22.08 -0.16 -8.76
N LYS A 25 22.09 1.14 -8.47
CA LYS A 25 23.25 1.90 -8.03
C LYS A 25 23.23 2.05 -6.51
N LEU A 26 24.35 2.51 -5.94
CA LEU A 26 24.46 2.75 -4.50
C LEU A 26 23.37 3.72 -3.98
N ALA A 27 23.15 4.82 -4.70
CA ALA A 27 22.11 5.79 -4.36
C ALA A 27 20.70 5.18 -4.33
N ASP A 28 20.40 4.18 -5.16
CA ASP A 28 19.11 3.50 -5.15
C ASP A 28 18.93 2.67 -3.86
N VAL A 29 20.03 2.07 -3.37
CA VAL A 29 20.06 1.28 -2.13
C VAL A 29 19.85 2.19 -0.92
N GLU A 30 20.61 3.29 -0.83
CA GLU A 30 20.45 4.28 0.26
C GLU A 30 19.02 4.84 0.31
N PHE A 31 18.44 5.12 -0.86
CA PHE A 31 17.07 5.60 -0.96
C PHE A 31 16.05 4.54 -0.52
N LEU A 32 16.27 3.27 -0.88
CA LEU A 32 15.44 2.15 -0.43
C LEU A 32 15.47 1.98 1.08
N GLU A 33 16.65 2.04 1.70
CA GLU A 33 16.79 1.95 3.15
C GLU A 33 16.07 3.09 3.87
N MET A 34 16.19 4.32 3.36
CA MET A 34 15.47 5.47 3.90
C MET A 34 13.95 5.26 3.82
N LEU A 35 13.44 4.77 2.70
CA LEU A 35 12.00 4.53 2.52
C LEU A 35 11.48 3.36 3.36
N ASP A 36 12.24 2.28 3.49
CA ASP A 36 11.85 1.12 4.29
C ASP A 36 11.76 1.48 5.78
N LYS A 37 12.68 2.32 6.28
CA LYS A 37 12.61 2.89 7.65
C LYS A 37 11.35 3.73 7.88
N LYS A 38 10.81 4.39 6.84
CA LYS A 38 9.57 5.17 6.92
C LYS A 38 8.31 4.32 6.81
N GLY A 39 8.42 3.00 6.60
CA GLY A 39 7.27 2.09 6.58
C GLY A 39 6.36 2.24 5.35
N VAL A 40 6.81 2.93 4.31
CA VAL A 40 6.01 3.14 3.10
C VAL A 40 6.16 1.94 2.17
N LYS A 41 5.06 1.46 1.57
CA LYS A 41 5.13 0.37 0.60
C LYS A 41 5.85 0.79 -0.68
N ILE A 42 6.71 -0.08 -1.21
CA ILE A 42 7.57 0.22 -2.35
C ILE A 42 7.39 -0.84 -3.43
N GLN A 43 7.37 -0.44 -4.70
CA GLN A 43 7.43 -1.33 -5.85
C GLN A 43 8.58 -0.91 -6.76
N ILE A 44 9.48 -1.85 -7.06
CA ILE A 44 10.53 -1.61 -8.06
C ILE A 44 9.97 -1.83 -9.46
N VAL A 45 10.34 -0.94 -10.39
CA VAL A 45 10.03 -1.04 -11.82
C VAL A 45 11.33 -0.96 -12.61
N LEU A 46 11.75 -2.08 -13.19
CA LEU A 46 12.84 -2.15 -14.15
C LEU A 46 12.33 -1.67 -15.51
N THR A 47 12.89 -0.56 -15.99
CA THR A 47 12.53 0.06 -17.27
C THR A 47 13.56 -0.22 -18.36
N LYS A 48 13.20 0.08 -19.61
CA LYS A 48 14.07 -0.12 -20.79
C LYS A 48 14.54 -1.57 -20.95
N CYS A 49 13.71 -2.53 -20.54
CA CYS A 49 14.02 -3.96 -20.64
C CYS A 49 14.28 -4.41 -22.09
N ASP A 50 13.74 -3.70 -23.07
CA ASP A 50 14.01 -3.88 -24.50
C ASP A 50 15.45 -3.57 -24.94
N MET A 51 16.25 -2.90 -24.09
CA MET A 51 17.65 -2.56 -24.37
C MET A 51 18.63 -3.58 -23.78
N VAL A 52 18.12 -4.67 -23.20
CA VAL A 52 18.91 -5.69 -22.51
C VAL A 52 18.56 -7.04 -23.09
N ILE A 53 19.57 -7.83 -23.45
CA ILE A 53 19.34 -9.18 -23.99
C ILE A 53 18.70 -10.08 -22.90
N PRO A 54 17.85 -11.06 -23.27
CA PRO A 54 17.05 -11.80 -22.30
C PRO A 54 17.82 -12.50 -21.16
N PRO A 55 18.96 -13.18 -21.40
CA PRO A 55 19.71 -13.83 -20.31
C PRO A 55 20.20 -12.83 -19.27
N ASP A 56 20.65 -11.68 -19.76
CA ASP A 56 21.25 -10.63 -18.95
C ASP A 56 20.18 -9.82 -18.19
N LEU A 57 18.98 -9.71 -18.76
CA LEU A 57 17.80 -9.17 -18.09
C LEU A 57 17.33 -10.10 -16.97
N ALA A 58 17.28 -11.41 -17.22
CA ALA A 58 16.91 -12.42 -16.22
C ALA A 58 17.89 -12.42 -15.03
N ARG A 59 19.20 -12.35 -15.31
CA ARG A 59 20.24 -12.23 -14.28
C ARG A 59 20.03 -10.99 -13.42
N ARG A 60 19.82 -9.83 -14.05
CA ARG A 60 19.56 -8.56 -13.33
C ARG A 60 18.27 -8.61 -12.51
N TYR A 61 17.21 -9.21 -13.05
CA TYR A 61 15.96 -9.43 -12.32
C TYR A 61 16.21 -10.22 -11.03
N MET A 62 16.95 -11.33 -11.12
CA MET A 62 17.25 -12.17 -9.96
C MET A 62 18.09 -11.43 -8.93
N LEU A 63 19.13 -10.71 -9.35
CA LEU A 63 19.95 -9.90 -8.44
C LEU A 63 19.13 -8.84 -7.69
N VAL A 64 18.24 -8.14 -8.40
CA VAL A 64 17.32 -7.18 -7.80
C VAL A 64 16.36 -7.89 -6.85
N LYS A 65 15.73 -8.98 -7.27
CA LYS A 65 14.77 -9.74 -6.45
C LYS A 65 15.41 -10.23 -5.14
N GLU A 66 16.62 -10.78 -5.20
CA GLU A 66 17.34 -11.23 -4.01
C GLU A 66 17.65 -10.07 -3.06
N LYS A 67 18.15 -8.94 -3.57
CA LYS A 67 18.38 -7.74 -2.74
C LYS A 67 17.12 -7.23 -2.06
N LEU A 68 15.97 -7.34 -2.72
CA LEU A 68 14.70 -6.87 -2.17
C LEU A 68 14.21 -7.67 -0.95
N LYS A 69 14.68 -8.91 -0.76
CA LYS A 69 14.31 -9.74 0.40
C LYS A 69 14.72 -9.13 1.75
N HIS A 70 15.71 -8.23 1.75
CA HIS A 70 16.17 -7.56 2.97
C HIS A 70 15.23 -6.46 3.46
N TYR A 71 14.25 -6.03 2.64
CA TYR A 71 13.36 -4.93 2.96
C TYR A 71 11.95 -5.43 3.28
N LYS A 72 11.35 -4.91 4.35
CA LYS A 72 10.03 -5.38 4.81
C LYS A 72 8.87 -4.76 4.04
N ASN A 73 9.08 -3.56 3.49
CA ASN A 73 8.03 -2.77 2.85
C ASN A 73 8.06 -2.80 1.32
N VAL A 74 8.97 -3.56 0.71
CA VAL A 74 9.04 -3.71 -0.75
C VAL A 74 8.18 -4.90 -1.21
N THR A 75 7.41 -4.72 -2.28
CA THR A 75 6.68 -5.81 -2.94
C THR A 75 7.65 -6.85 -3.49
N GLU A 76 7.27 -8.14 -3.44
CA GLU A 76 8.11 -9.22 -3.94
C GLU A 76 8.37 -9.09 -5.45
N GLY A 77 9.63 -8.82 -5.79
CA GLY A 77 10.13 -8.81 -7.16
C GLY A 77 9.82 -7.53 -7.96
N PRO A 78 10.72 -7.17 -8.90
CA PRO A 78 10.53 -5.99 -9.74
C PRO A 78 9.52 -6.24 -10.87
N LEU A 79 8.84 -5.18 -11.30
CA LEU A 79 8.08 -5.17 -12.54
C LEU A 79 9.02 -4.84 -13.71
N MET A 80 9.02 -5.67 -14.75
CA MET A 80 9.81 -5.40 -15.97
C MET A 80 8.92 -4.72 -17.01
N VAL A 81 9.35 -3.56 -17.51
CA VAL A 81 8.59 -2.78 -18.49
C VAL A 81 9.46 -2.20 -19.60
N SER A 82 8.85 -2.00 -20.76
CA SER A 82 9.38 -1.17 -21.84
C SER A 82 8.33 -0.14 -22.24
N ALA A 83 8.64 1.15 -22.07
CA ALA A 83 7.79 2.21 -22.59
C ALA A 83 7.80 2.26 -24.13
N ARG A 84 8.93 1.91 -24.77
CA ARG A 84 9.10 1.89 -26.23
C ARG A 84 8.32 0.75 -26.88
N LYS A 85 8.43 -0.46 -26.34
CA LYS A 85 7.76 -1.66 -26.87
C LYS A 85 6.39 -1.92 -26.23
N LYS A 86 5.97 -1.08 -25.27
CA LYS A 86 4.75 -1.23 -24.47
C LYS A 86 4.65 -2.56 -23.69
N THR A 87 5.75 -3.31 -23.57
CA THR A 87 5.78 -4.57 -22.82
C THR A 87 5.71 -4.31 -21.31
N GLY A 88 5.02 -5.18 -20.58
CA GLY A 88 4.87 -5.08 -19.12
C GLY A 88 3.95 -3.96 -18.63
N ILE A 89 3.50 -3.04 -19.49
CA ILE A 89 2.65 -1.89 -19.11
C ILE A 89 1.29 -2.34 -18.56
N LEU A 90 0.69 -3.41 -19.10
CA LEU A 90 -0.56 -3.96 -18.56
C LEU A 90 -0.38 -4.48 -17.13
N LYS A 91 0.74 -5.16 -16.85
CA LYS A 91 1.06 -5.64 -15.50
C LYS A 91 1.25 -4.47 -14.53
N LEU A 92 1.96 -3.42 -14.96
CA LEU A 92 2.13 -2.20 -14.16
C LEU A 92 0.78 -1.52 -13.87
N ARG A 93 -0.09 -1.35 -14.87
CA ARG A 93 -1.44 -0.79 -14.69
C ARG A 93 -2.27 -1.61 -13.71
N LYS A 94 -2.23 -2.94 -13.82
CA LYS A 94 -2.92 -3.85 -12.91
C LYS A 94 -2.44 -3.69 -11.46
N GLU A 95 -1.13 -3.56 -11.24
CA GLU A 95 -0.56 -3.35 -9.90
C GLU A 95 -0.98 -2.01 -9.28
N VAL A 96 -1.03 -0.95 -10.10
CA VAL A 96 -1.54 0.36 -9.68
C VAL A 96 -3.02 0.27 -9.31
N LEU A 97 -3.84 -0.37 -10.15
CA LEU A 97 -5.27 -0.55 -9.88
C LEU A 97 -5.52 -1.33 -8.59
N HIS A 98 -4.82 -2.46 -8.39
CA HIS A 98 -4.91 -3.24 -7.15
C HIS A 98 -4.63 -2.39 -5.89
N THR A 99 -3.69 -1.44 -5.99
CA THR A 99 -3.34 -0.55 -4.88
C THR A 99 -4.48 0.43 -4.57
N VAL A 100 -5.20 0.91 -5.58
CA VAL A 100 -6.35 1.81 -5.43
C VAL A 100 -7.57 1.06 -4.91
N ASP A 101 -7.90 -0.09 -5.49
CA ASP A 101 -9.07 -0.90 -5.11
C ASP A 101 -8.98 -1.36 -3.64
N ALA A 102 -7.79 -1.79 -3.21
CA ALA A 102 -7.56 -2.16 -1.81
C ALA A 102 -7.78 -0.98 -0.86
N LEU A 103 -7.51 0.24 -1.31
CA LEU A 103 -7.76 1.46 -0.54
C LEU A 103 -9.26 1.80 -0.48
N GLU A 104 -10.00 1.64 -1.57
CA GLU A 104 -11.46 1.86 -1.57
C GLU A 104 -12.17 0.89 -0.65
N LYS A 105 -11.82 -0.40 -0.71
CA LYS A 105 -12.36 -1.43 0.18
C LYS A 105 -12.07 -1.13 1.65
N ALA A 106 -10.84 -0.72 1.97
CA ALA A 106 -10.47 -0.35 3.33
C ALA A 106 -11.26 0.86 3.85
N ARG A 107 -11.48 1.89 3.02
CA ARG A 107 -12.29 3.07 3.37
C ARG A 107 -13.75 2.69 3.66
N GLN A 108 -14.36 1.86 2.80
CA GLN A 108 -15.73 1.38 2.98
C GLN A 108 -15.89 0.57 4.27
N ALA A 109 -14.94 -0.31 4.58
CA ALA A 109 -14.96 -1.10 5.81
C ALA A 109 -14.90 -0.22 7.08
N ILE A 110 -14.05 0.82 7.07
CA ILE A 110 -13.94 1.77 8.19
C ILE A 110 -15.26 2.53 8.38
N GLN A 111 -15.85 3.04 7.29
CA GLN A 111 -17.13 3.76 7.32
C GLN A 111 -18.28 2.87 7.84
N LYS A 112 -18.32 1.59 7.44
CA LYS A 112 -19.34 0.65 7.92
C LYS A 112 -19.18 0.37 9.42
N LYS A 113 -17.94 0.23 9.91
CA LYS A 113 -17.65 -0.02 11.33
C LYS A 113 -18.02 1.17 12.22
N SER A 114 -17.76 2.41 11.80
CA SER A 114 -18.15 3.60 12.56
C SER A 114 -19.67 3.72 12.71
N ILE A 115 -20.43 3.47 11.62
CA ILE A 115 -21.90 3.47 11.64
C ILE A 115 -22.45 2.40 12.60
N LEU A 116 -21.87 1.20 12.61
CA LEU A 116 -22.29 0.13 13.53
C LEU A 116 -22.06 0.53 14.99
N ILE A 117 -20.89 1.10 15.31
CA ILE A 117 -20.58 1.58 16.66
C ILE A 117 -21.57 2.67 17.11
N GLU A 118 -21.88 3.63 16.24
CA GLU A 118 -22.82 4.70 16.55
C GLU A 118 -24.24 4.16 16.82
N ASN A 119 -24.69 3.20 16.02
CA ASN A 119 -25.97 2.54 16.21
C ASN A 119 -26.04 1.74 17.52
N ASP A 120 -24.96 1.05 17.90
CA ASP A 120 -24.89 0.31 19.16
C ASP A 120 -24.89 1.25 20.38
N ILE A 121 -24.23 2.42 20.29
CA ILE A 121 -24.28 3.46 21.33
C ILE A 121 -25.71 4.00 21.47
N ILE A 122 -26.40 4.28 20.36
CA ILE A 122 -27.79 4.77 20.37
C ILE A 122 -28.72 3.72 21.01
N LYS A 123 -28.61 2.45 20.62
CA LYS A 123 -29.41 1.35 21.18
C LYS A 123 -29.12 1.15 22.68
N GLY A 124 -27.85 1.19 23.09
CA GLY A 124 -27.45 1.09 24.50
C GLY A 124 -27.99 2.23 25.36
N ARG A 125 -28.00 3.47 24.84
CA ARG A 125 -28.62 4.63 25.51
C ARG A 125 -30.14 4.50 25.61
N SER A 126 -30.80 3.97 24.57
CA SER A 126 -32.25 3.77 24.56
C SER A 126 -32.69 2.69 25.57
N ASN A 127 -31.92 1.61 25.72
CA ASN A 127 -32.18 0.57 26.72
C ASN A 127 -31.94 1.05 28.16
N ARG A 128 -30.94 1.91 28.42
CA ARG A 128 -30.77 2.55 29.74
C ARG A 128 -31.93 3.49 30.10
N LYS A 129 -32.44 4.27 29.15
CA LYS A 129 -33.62 5.13 29.38
C LYS A 129 -34.87 4.31 29.73
N ARG A 130 -35.11 3.18 29.05
CA ARG A 130 -36.27 2.32 29.35
C ARG A 130 -36.22 1.73 30.76
N LYS A 131 -35.07 1.20 31.22
CA LYS A 131 -34.94 0.64 32.57
C LYS A 131 -35.20 1.65 33.69
N ASN A 132 -34.74 2.90 33.53
CA ASN A 132 -34.95 3.95 34.54
C ASN A 132 -36.41 4.45 34.62
N VAL A 133 -37.19 4.32 33.53
CA VAL A 133 -38.62 4.68 33.53
C VAL A 133 -39.47 3.59 34.18
N THR A 134 -39.09 2.32 34.03
CA THR A 134 -39.81 1.20 34.67
C THR A 134 -39.61 1.20 36.18
N GLN A 135 -38.37 1.43 36.68
CA GLN A 135 -38.10 1.50 38.12
C GLN A 135 -38.85 2.63 38.85
N ARG A 136 -39.05 3.80 38.21
CA ARG A 136 -39.80 4.92 38.83
C ARG A 136 -41.30 4.69 38.95
N LYS A 137 -41.87 3.70 38.24
CA LYS A 137 -43.31 3.39 38.34
C LYS A 137 -43.63 2.42 39.48
N ASP A 138 -42.64 1.69 39.96
CA ASP A 138 -42.82 0.71 41.04
C ASP A 138 -42.66 1.35 42.45
N ASP A 139 -42.09 2.56 42.54
CA ASP A 139 -41.90 3.31 43.80
C ASP A 139 -43.11 4.19 44.21
N PHE A 140 -44.21 4.18 43.45
CA PHE A 140 -45.40 5.01 43.69
C PHE A 140 -46.67 4.19 44.03
N LYS A 141 -46.49 2.97 44.54
CA LYS A 141 -47.58 2.09 44.97
C LYS A 141 -47.49 1.76 46.45
#